data_AF-A0A2E5NFM1-F1
#
_entry.id   AF-A0A2E5NFM1-F1
#
_cell.length_a   1.000
_cell.length_b   1.000
_cell.length_c   1.000
_cell.angle_alpha   90.00
_cell.angle_beta   90.00
_cell.angle_gamma   90.00
#
_symmetry.space_group_name_H-M   'P 1'
#
loop_
_entity.id
_entity.type
_entity.pdbx_description
1 polymer ?
#
loop_
_entity_poly.entity_id
_entity_poly.type
_entity_poly.pdbx_seq_one_letter_code
_entity_poly.pdbx_strand_id
1 'polypeptide(L)' 'IEKSLLYLGAYELANRIDVPYRVVINECVELAKMFGATESHKYINGVLDKLALALRTAEYGRPN' A
#
# COMPACT_ATOMS: atom_id res chain seq x y z
N ILE A 1 -11.10 2.03 10.05
CA ILE A 1 -11.01 1.54 8.65
C ILE A 1 -9.56 1.26 8.24
N GLU A 2 -8.65 2.11 8.71
CA GLU A 2 -7.19 2.09 8.54
C GLU A 2 -6.59 0.70 8.76
N LYS A 3 -6.94 0.03 9.85
CA LYS A 3 -6.44 -1.32 10.15
C LYS A 3 -6.78 -2.33 9.05
N SER A 4 -8.01 -2.27 8.51
CA SER A 4 -8.45 -3.15 7.43
C SER A 4 -7.68 -2.88 6.14
N LEU A 5 -7.44 -1.60 5.82
CA LEU A 5 -6.63 -1.21 4.65
C LEU A 5 -5.16 -1.64 4.79
N LEU A 6 -4.60 -1.55 5.99
CA LEU A 6 -3.25 -2.06 6.25
C LEU A 6 -3.14 -3.57 6.06
N TYR A 7 -4.13 -4.34 6.53
CA TYR A 7 -4.13 -5.79 6.30
C TYR A 7 -4.32 -6.14 4.82
N LEU A 8 -5.24 -5.46 4.14
CA LEU A 8 -5.48 -5.68 2.71
C LEU A 8 -4.22 -5.36 1.90
N GLY A 9 -3.66 -4.16 2.08
CA GLY A 9 -2.44 -3.75 1.40
C GLY A 9 -1.25 -4.66 1.72
N ALA A 10 -1.07 -5.05 2.98
CA ALA A 10 -0.02 -6.00 3.36
C ALA A 10 -0.19 -7.37 2.70
N TYR A 11 -1.42 -7.89 2.65
CA TYR A 11 -1.71 -9.16 2.00
C TYR A 11 -1.41 -9.11 0.50
N GLU A 12 -1.87 -8.07 -0.19
CA GLU A 12 -1.61 -7.91 -1.62
C GLU A 12 -0.12 -7.72 -1.91
N LEU A 13 0.58 -6.88 -1.13
CA LEU A 13 2.03 -6.73 -1.23
C LEU A 13 2.77 -8.05 -0.97
N ALA A 14 2.30 -8.93 -0.08
CA ALA A 14 2.98 -10.21 0.15
C ALA A 14 2.65 -11.29 -0.89
N ASN A 15 1.41 -11.35 -1.39
CA ASN A 15 0.89 -12.52 -2.09
C ASN A 15 0.46 -12.29 -3.55
N ARG A 16 0.28 -11.03 -3.97
CA ARG A 16 -0.23 -10.68 -5.31
C ARG A 16 0.85 -10.07 -6.18
N ILE A 17 1.87 -10.88 -6.51
CA ILE A 17 3.05 -10.42 -7.28
C ILE A 17 2.68 -9.97 -8.71
N ASP A 18 1.53 -10.43 -9.21
CA ASP A 18 0.90 -10.00 -10.45
C ASP A 18 0.43 -8.54 -10.45
N VAL A 19 0.27 -7.93 -9.27
CA VAL A 19 -0.12 -6.52 -9.11
C VAL A 19 1.11 -5.68 -8.73
N PRO A 20 1.45 -4.61 -9.48
CA PRO A 20 2.55 -3.72 -9.12
C PRO A 20 2.32 -3.04 -7.77
N TYR A 21 3.36 -2.92 -6.95
CA TYR A 21 3.24 -2.41 -5.58
C TYR A 21 2.62 -0.99 -5.53
N ARG A 22 2.94 -0.14 -6.51
CA ARG A 22 2.40 1.24 -6.60
C ARG A 22 0.89 1.26 -6.76
N VAL A 23 0.33 0.28 -7.49
CA VAL A 23 -1.12 0.15 -7.68
C VAL A 23 -1.78 -0.24 -6.36
N VAL A 24 -1.24 -1.24 -5.66
CA VAL A 24 -1.75 -1.67 -4.34
C VAL A 24 -1.80 -0.51 -3.34
N ILE A 25 -0.72 0.27 -3.26
CA ILE A 25 -0.65 1.44 -2.36
C ILE A 25 -1.68 2.50 -2.78
N ASN A 26 -1.76 2.82 -4.07
CA ASN A 26 -2.69 3.83 -4.59
C ASN A 26 -4.14 3.48 -4.25
N GLU A 27 -4.57 2.24 -4.49
CA GLU A 27 -5.94 1.81 -4.17
C GLU A 27 -6.24 1.89 -2.67
N CYS A 28 -5.29 1.48 -1.82
CA CYS A 28 -5.44 1.62 -0.37
C CYS A 28 -5.54 3.08 0.07
N VAL A 29 -4.79 3.99 -0.56
CA VAL A 29 -4.81 5.42 -0.29
C VAL A 29 -6.14 6.05 -0.72
N GLU A 30 -6.66 5.70 -1.90
CA GLU A 30 -7.97 6.18 -2.37
C GLU A 30 -9.12 5.69 -1.48
N LEU A 31 -9.09 4.42 -1.06
CA LEU A 31 -10.05 3.90 -0.07
C LEU A 31 -9.95 4.64 1.27
N ALA A 32 -8.75 4.99 1.72
CA ALA A 32 -8.56 5.77 2.94
C ALA A 32 -9.10 7.20 2.82
N LYS A 33 -9.04 7.82 1.64
CA LYS A 33 -9.65 9.14 1.38
C LYS A 33 -11.17 9.06 1.39
N MET A 34 -11.76 7.98 0.89
CA MET A 34 -13.21 7.80 0.81
C MET A 34 -13.85 7.39 2.14
N PHE A 35 -13.17 6.54 2.93
CA PHE A 35 -13.77 5.87 4.09
C PHE A 35 -13.03 6.11 5.42
N GLY A 36 -11.85 6.72 5.39
CA GLY A 36 -11.04 7.00 6.57
C GLY A 36 -11.34 8.36 7.20
N ALA A 37 -10.72 8.62 8.34
CA ALA A 37 -10.71 9.95 8.95
C ALA A 37 -9.81 10.91 8.16
N THR A 38 -9.93 12.21 8.47
CA THR A 38 -9.02 13.24 7.95
C THR A 38 -7.57 12.83 8.22
N GLU A 39 -6.70 12.91 7.21
CA GLU A 39 -5.29 12.50 7.22
C GLU A 39 -5.00 10.98 7.21
N SER A 40 -6.00 10.08 7.27
CA SER A 40 -5.77 8.62 7.27
C SER A 40 -5.00 8.14 6.03
N HIS A 41 -5.19 8.77 4.88
CA HIS A 41 -4.50 8.45 3.63
C HIS A 41 -2.97 8.64 3.72
N LYS A 42 -2.47 9.64 4.46
CA LYS A 42 -1.03 9.85 4.66
C LYS A 42 -0.42 8.74 5.51
N TYR A 43 -1.14 8.32 6.54
CA TYR A 43 -0.74 7.20 7.39
C TYR A 43 -0.68 5.89 6.61
N ILE A 44 -1.71 5.58 5.82
CA ILE A 44 -1.75 4.38 4.96
C ILE A 44 -0.61 4.39 3.95
N ASN A 45 -0.40 5.51 3.24
CA ASN A 45 0.70 5.63 2.28
C ASN A 45 2.05 5.37 2.94
N GLY A 46 2.35 6.04 4.05
CA GLY A 46 3.66 5.94 4.71
C GLY A 46 3.95 4.55 5.29
N VAL A 47 2.93 3.82 5.78
CA VAL A 47 3.11 2.45 6.29
C VAL A 47 3.30 1.47 5.14
N LEU A 48 2.46 1.54 4.11
CA LEU A 48 2.54 0.60 2.98
C LEU A 48 3.78 0.82 2.11
N ASP A 49 4.27 2.05 1.95
CA ASP A 49 5.54 2.33 1.28
C ASP A 49 6.71 1.62 1.97
N LYS A 50 6.79 1.73 3.31
CA LYS A 50 7.84 1.05 4.09
C LYS A 50 7.74 -0.47 3.98
N LEU A 51 6.51 -1.00 3.94
CA LEU A 51 6.29 -2.42 3.79
C LEU A 51 6.65 -2.92 2.37
N ALA A 52 6.34 -2.13 1.34
CA ALA A 52 6.69 -2.44 -0.04
C ALA A 52 8.20 -2.50 -0.26
N LEU A 53 9.00 -1.65 0.41
CA LEU A 53 10.46 -1.75 0.37
C LEU A 53 10.98 -3.12 0.84
N ALA A 54 10.34 -3.70 1.86
CA ALA A 54 10.70 -5.00 2.42
C ALA A 54 10.17 -6.19 1.61
N LEU A 55 8.95 -6.09 1.06
CA LEU A 55 8.29 -7.22 0.38
C LEU A 55 8.47 -7.22 -1.15
N ARG A 56 8.70 -6.05 -1.75
CA ARG A 56 8.77 -5.84 -3.22
C ARG A 56 10.10 -5.22 -3.64
N THR A 57 11.19 -5.62 -3.01
CA THR A 57 12.55 -5.14 -3.32
C THR A 57 12.90 -5.30 -4.81
N ALA A 58 12.40 -6.37 -5.46
CA ALA A 58 12.59 -6.60 -6.89
C ALA A 58 11.93 -5.54 -7.80
N GLU A 59 10.87 -4.88 -7.35
CA GLU A 59 10.18 -3.81 -8.09
C GLU A 59 10.81 -2.44 -7.83
N TYR A 60 11.27 -2.19 -6.60
CA TYR A 60 11.93 -0.92 -6.23
C TYR A 60 13.27 -0.70 -6.92
N GLY A 61 13.97 -1.79 -7.29
CA GLY A 61 15.26 -1.72 -7.98
C GLY A 61 15.19 -1.30 -9.46
N ARG A 62 13.99 -1.11 -10.02
CA ARG A 62 13.83 -0.55 -11.37
C ARG A 62 13.36 0.91 -11.27
N PRO A 63 14.26 1.90 -11.34
CA PRO A 63 13.82 3.24 -11.71
C PRO A 63 13.14 3.16 -13.09
N ASN A 64 12.02 3.88 -13.22
CA ASN A 64 11.35 4.08 -14.52
C ASN A 64 12.31 4.75 -15.51
#